data_AF-A0A8X6VKT3-F1
#
_entry.id   AF-A0A8X6VKT3-F1
#
_cell.length_a   1.000
_cell.length_b   1.000
_cell.length_c   1.000
_cell.angle_alpha   90.00
_cell.angle_beta   90.00
_cell.angle_gamma   90.00
#
_symmetry.space_group_name_H-M   'P 1'
#
loop_
_entity.id
_entity.type
_entity.pdbx_description
1 polymer ?
#
loop_
_entity_poly.entity_id
_entity_poly.type
_entity_poly.pdbx_seq_one_letter_code
_entity_poly.pdbx_strand_id
1 'polypeptide(L)'
;MYINHVSKRLGTALRSTVKDCRAQGIFLGGKAHGSLKEATSKNLTTYYQKAILRNKGDVNAMKTAIYATLLPSISTDAKPQHSKCPAGENSWCFYQSAIANGEKSNNHKLNVGTPINEKFLLKILPIYQRLASNELLERCIQCGTQNAKFA
;
A
#
# COMPACT_ATOMS: atom_id res chain seq x y z
N MET A 1 10.23 -9.33 14.32
CA MET A 1 10.60 -8.12 13.52
C MET A 1 9.59 -7.01 13.83
N TYR A 2 10.04 -5.79 14.13
CA TYR A 2 9.12 -4.68 14.44
C TYR A 2 8.38 -4.17 13.21
N ILE A 3 7.10 -3.81 13.36
CA ILE A 3 6.29 -3.23 12.29
C ILE A 3 6.98 -1.99 11.70
N ASN A 4 7.53 -1.12 12.56
CA ASN A 4 8.30 0.05 12.11
C ASN A 4 9.50 -0.32 11.24
N HIS A 5 10.17 -1.43 11.54
CA HIS A 5 11.28 -1.93 10.73
C HIS A 5 10.80 -2.43 9.37
N VAL A 6 9.69 -3.17 9.31
CA VAL A 6 9.11 -3.65 8.04
C VAL A 6 8.65 -2.52 7.16
N SER A 7 7.96 -1.53 7.73
CA SER A 7 7.51 -0.34 6.99
C SER A 7 8.71 0.43 6.43
N LYS A 8 9.79 0.61 7.21
CA LYS A 8 11.04 1.21 6.71
C LYS A 8 11.63 0.41 5.53
N ARG A 9 11.59 -0.92 5.58
CA ARG A 9 12.02 -1.78 4.45
C ARG A 9 11.22 -1.52 3.18
N LEU A 10 9.90 -1.34 3.27
CA LEU A 10 9.08 -0.97 2.10
C LEU A 10 9.54 0.36 1.50
N GLY A 11 9.65 1.41 2.33
CA GLY A 11 10.05 2.73 1.86
C GLY A 11 11.44 2.73 1.21
N THR A 12 12.39 1.99 1.81
CA THR A 12 13.73 1.83 1.23
C THR A 12 13.68 1.08 -0.09
N ALA A 13 12.95 -0.04 -0.16
CA ALA A 13 12.83 -0.82 -1.39
C ALA A 13 12.21 -0.02 -2.53
N LEU A 14 11.15 0.77 -2.28
CA LEU A 14 10.54 1.65 -3.29
C LEU A 14 11.55 2.66 -3.82
N ARG A 15 12.31 3.33 -2.94
CA ARG A 15 13.33 4.31 -3.33
C ARG A 15 14.48 3.66 -4.11
N SER A 16 14.92 2.47 -3.71
CA SER A 16 15.94 1.72 -4.45
C SER A 16 15.45 1.36 -5.85
N THR A 17 14.22 0.84 -5.98
CA THR A 17 13.64 0.52 -7.29
C THR A 17 13.54 1.74 -8.21
N VAL A 18 13.20 2.93 -7.69
CA VAL A 18 13.24 4.17 -8.48
C VAL A 18 14.64 4.48 -8.99
N LYS A 19 15.67 4.33 -8.14
CA LYS A 19 17.07 4.56 -8.51
C LYS A 19 17.57 3.54 -9.54
N ASP A 20 17.29 2.26 -9.31
CA ASP A 20 17.73 1.16 -10.17
C ASP A 20 17.08 1.25 -11.56
N CYS A 21 15.77 1.53 -11.61
CA CYS A 21 15.09 1.77 -12.89
C CYS A 21 15.65 3.00 -13.62
N ARG A 22 15.96 4.08 -12.90
CA ARG A 22 16.57 5.27 -13.52
C ARG A 22 17.93 4.96 -14.14
N ALA A 23 18.75 4.11 -13.50
CA ALA A 23 20.04 3.67 -14.06
C ALA A 23 19.87 2.85 -15.35
N GLN A 24 18.71 2.22 -15.55
CA GLN A 24 18.34 1.47 -16.76
C GLN A 24 17.58 2.33 -17.80
N GLY A 25 17.52 3.66 -17.61
CA GLY A 25 16.76 4.56 -18.49
C GLY A 25 15.23 4.54 -18.29
N ILE A 26 14.74 3.88 -17.25
CA ILE A 26 13.31 3.80 -16.91
C ILE A 26 12.98 4.82 -15.82
N PHE A 27 12.17 5.83 -16.17
CA PHE A 27 11.81 6.91 -15.25
C PHE A 27 10.49 6.61 -14.51
N LEU A 28 10.59 6.12 -13.27
CA LEU A 28 9.42 5.92 -12.39
C LEU A 28 9.03 7.17 -11.60
N GLY A 29 9.94 8.13 -11.46
CA GLY A 29 9.75 9.39 -10.71
C GLY A 29 9.34 10.57 -11.59
N GLY A 30 9.57 11.80 -11.09
CA GLY A 30 9.35 13.03 -11.84
C GLY A 30 8.08 13.80 -11.44
N LYS A 31 7.63 14.72 -12.30
CA LYS A 31 6.47 15.58 -12.06
C LYS A 31 5.15 15.01 -12.59
N ALA A 32 5.20 13.91 -13.35
CA ALA A 32 4.02 13.31 -13.94
C ALA A 32 3.05 12.77 -12.88
N HIS A 33 1.74 12.86 -13.16
CA HIS A 33 0.71 12.21 -12.36
C HIS A 33 0.96 10.70 -12.30
N GLY A 34 0.82 10.10 -11.12
CA GLY A 34 1.10 8.68 -10.93
C GLY A 34 2.58 8.32 -10.80
N SER A 35 3.49 9.30 -10.70
CA SER A 35 4.92 9.05 -10.48
C SER A 35 5.22 8.60 -9.04
N LEU A 36 6.21 7.72 -8.92
CA LEU A 36 6.75 7.24 -7.66
C LEU A 36 7.76 8.25 -7.09
N LYS A 37 7.28 9.46 -6.80
CA LYS A 37 8.04 10.50 -6.09
C LYS A 37 8.24 10.14 -4.62
N GLU A 38 9.11 10.89 -3.94
CA GLU A 38 9.39 10.67 -2.51
C GLU A 38 8.12 10.71 -1.65
N ALA A 39 7.23 11.69 -1.90
CA ALA A 39 5.96 11.81 -1.20
C ALA A 39 5.05 10.58 -1.42
N THR A 40 4.97 10.06 -2.66
CA THR A 40 4.23 8.84 -2.99
C THR A 40 4.79 7.64 -2.20
N SER A 41 6.11 7.49 -2.18
CA SER A 41 6.78 6.42 -1.43
C SER A 41 6.52 6.52 0.08
N LYS A 42 6.51 7.75 0.63
CA LYS A 42 6.19 8.01 2.04
C LYS A 42 4.73 7.65 2.37
N ASN A 43 3.79 8.03 1.51
CA ASN A 43 2.36 7.70 1.69
C ASN A 43 2.13 6.19 1.66
N LEU A 44 2.66 5.49 0.66
CA LEU A 44 2.57 4.02 0.55
C LEU A 44 3.16 3.33 1.77
N THR A 45 4.32 3.80 2.25
CA THR A 45 4.95 3.28 3.47
C THR A 45 4.07 3.47 4.70
N THR A 46 3.42 4.63 4.82
CA THR A 46 2.52 4.96 5.92
C THR A 46 1.26 4.11 5.88
N TYR A 47 0.65 3.94 4.71
CA TYR A 47 -0.53 3.10 4.54
C TYR A 47 -0.23 1.64 4.87
N TYR A 48 0.89 1.12 4.37
CA TYR A 48 1.35 -0.23 4.68
C TYR A 48 1.53 -0.46 6.19
N GLN A 49 2.15 0.49 6.90
CA GLN A 49 2.28 0.42 8.35
C GLN A 49 0.91 0.35 9.06
N LYS A 50 -0.02 1.23 8.65
CA LYS A 50 -1.39 1.25 9.20
C LYS A 50 -2.15 -0.04 8.90
N ALA A 51 -1.96 -0.63 7.72
CA ALA A 51 -2.57 -1.91 7.34
C ALA A 51 -2.16 -3.03 8.29
N ILE A 52 -0.87 -3.12 8.64
CA ILE A 52 -0.38 -4.12 9.60
C ILE A 52 -0.90 -3.82 11.01
N LEU A 53 -0.82 -2.56 11.47
CA LEU A 53 -1.23 -2.19 12.83
C LEU A 53 -2.71 -2.44 13.09
N ARG A 54 -3.59 -2.13 12.13
CA ARG A 54 -5.04 -2.28 12.27
C ARG A 54 -5.52 -3.73 12.22
N ASN A 55 -4.71 -4.63 11.67
CA ASN A 55 -5.04 -6.04 11.50
C ASN A 55 -4.10 -6.94 12.33
N LYS A 56 -3.60 -6.41 13.46
CA LYS A 56 -2.65 -7.13 14.32
C LYS A 56 -3.27 -8.43 14.84
N GLY A 57 -2.55 -9.53 14.68
CA GLY A 57 -2.99 -10.86 15.13
C GLY A 57 -3.61 -11.72 14.02
N ASP A 58 -3.93 -11.15 12.85
CA ASP A 58 -4.47 -11.91 11.72
C ASP A 58 -3.63 -11.67 10.45
N VAL A 59 -2.84 -12.68 10.08
CA VAL A 59 -1.96 -12.64 8.91
C VAL A 59 -2.75 -12.45 7.60
N ASN A 60 -3.91 -13.08 7.46
CA ASN A 60 -4.71 -13.02 6.24
C ASN A 60 -5.36 -11.65 6.09
N ALA A 61 -5.85 -11.08 7.20
CA ALA A 61 -6.36 -9.71 7.22
C ALA A 61 -5.25 -8.69 6.94
N MET A 62 -4.04 -8.86 7.50
CA MET A 62 -2.88 -8.03 7.19
C MET A 62 -2.55 -8.05 5.69
N LYS A 63 -2.46 -9.24 5.09
CA LYS A 63 -2.19 -9.38 3.64
C LYS A 63 -3.22 -8.64 2.81
N THR A 64 -4.50 -8.89 3.08
CA THR A 64 -5.61 -8.26 2.38
C THR A 64 -5.52 -6.74 2.48
N ALA A 65 -5.34 -6.23 3.70
CA ALA A 65 -5.19 -4.80 3.94
C ALA A 65 -3.95 -4.20 3.26
N ILE A 66 -2.82 -4.90 3.24
CA ILE A 66 -1.60 -4.45 2.54
C ILE A 66 -1.89 -4.25 1.05
N TYR A 67 -2.52 -5.21 0.38
CA TYR A 67 -2.88 -5.06 -1.03
C TYR A 67 -3.92 -3.97 -1.26
N ALA A 68 -4.85 -3.76 -0.31
CA ALA A 68 -5.80 -2.65 -0.33
C ALA A 68 -5.15 -1.26 -0.24
N THR A 69 -3.88 -1.17 0.16
CA THR A 69 -3.13 0.10 0.13
C THR A 69 -2.45 0.41 -1.20
N LEU A 70 -2.32 -0.58 -2.09
CA LEU A 70 -1.63 -0.44 -3.38
C LEU A 70 -2.58 -0.53 -4.58
N LEU A 71 -3.47 -1.52 -4.62
CA LEU A 71 -4.31 -1.77 -5.79
C LEU A 71 -5.24 -0.57 -6.11
N PRO A 72 -5.85 0.11 -5.13
CA PRO A 72 -6.62 1.32 -5.39
C PRO A 72 -5.82 2.44 -6.05
N SER A 73 -4.50 2.52 -5.82
CA SER A 73 -3.63 3.54 -6.39
C SER A 73 -3.53 3.51 -7.91
N ILE A 74 -3.78 2.36 -8.53
CA ILE A 74 -3.77 2.22 -10.00
C ILE A 74 -5.17 2.24 -10.62
N SER A 75 -6.21 2.47 -9.80
CA SER A 75 -7.60 2.39 -10.25
C SER A 75 -7.96 3.54 -11.19
N THR A 76 -8.81 3.21 -12.16
CA THR A 76 -9.47 4.18 -13.03
C THR A 76 -10.97 3.92 -13.03
N ASP A 77 -11.77 4.86 -13.53
CA ASP A 77 -13.22 4.67 -13.63
C ASP A 77 -13.58 3.44 -14.49
N ALA A 78 -12.75 3.12 -15.50
CA ALA A 78 -12.93 1.94 -16.35
C ALA A 78 -12.38 0.65 -15.75
N LYS A 79 -11.39 0.73 -14.86
CA LYS A 79 -10.73 -0.42 -14.22
C LYS A 79 -10.58 -0.18 -12.71
N PRO A 80 -11.67 -0.25 -11.93
CA PRO A 80 -11.63 -0.09 -10.48
C PRO A 80 -10.96 -1.31 -9.82
N GLN A 81 -10.01 -1.07 -8.91
CA GLN A 81 -9.20 -2.11 -8.25
C GLN A 81 -9.37 -2.05 -6.72
N HIS A 82 -10.63 -2.05 -6.26
CA HIS A 82 -11.00 -1.90 -4.84
C HIS A 82 -11.45 -3.21 -4.17
N SER A 83 -11.28 -4.36 -4.82
CA SER A 83 -11.75 -5.67 -4.32
C SER A 83 -11.14 -6.10 -2.99
N LYS A 84 -10.01 -5.51 -2.59
CA LYS A 84 -9.36 -5.76 -1.29
C LYS A 84 -9.70 -4.72 -0.23
N CYS A 85 -10.36 -3.63 -0.62
CA CYS A 85 -10.85 -2.63 0.32
C CYS A 85 -12.05 -3.19 1.09
N PRO A 86 -12.24 -2.77 2.36
CA PRO A 86 -13.40 -3.19 3.14
C PRO A 86 -14.69 -2.78 2.42
N ALA A 87 -15.67 -3.67 2.40
CA ALA A 87 -17.00 -3.39 1.87
C ALA A 87 -17.88 -2.69 2.92
N GLY A 88 -19.02 -2.15 2.48
CA GLY A 88 -20.05 -1.57 3.33
C GLY A 88 -20.07 -0.04 3.33
N GLU A 89 -21.19 0.51 3.76
CA GLU A 89 -21.47 1.95 3.73
C GLU A 89 -20.44 2.75 4.53
N ASN A 90 -19.99 2.20 5.65
CA ASN A 90 -18.98 2.79 6.54
C ASN A 90 -17.53 2.50 6.10
N SER A 91 -17.33 2.03 4.87
CA SER A 91 -15.99 1.80 4.34
C SER A 91 -15.23 3.11 4.19
N TRP A 92 -13.96 3.13 4.60
CA TRP A 92 -13.06 4.25 4.30
C TRP A 92 -12.71 4.33 2.80
N CYS A 93 -13.01 3.30 2.02
CA CYS A 93 -12.82 3.29 0.59
C CYS A 93 -14.02 3.92 -0.10
N PHE A 94 -13.83 5.08 -0.73
CA PHE A 94 -14.89 5.83 -1.42
C PHE A 94 -15.65 4.97 -2.43
N TYR A 95 -14.96 4.07 -3.13
CA TYR A 95 -15.57 3.20 -4.13
C TYR A 95 -16.48 2.16 -3.47
N GLN A 96 -15.99 1.45 -2.46
CA GLN A 96 -16.77 0.41 -1.77
C GLN A 96 -17.95 1.01 -1.00
N SER A 97 -17.77 2.20 -0.39
CA SER A 97 -18.84 2.92 0.29
C SER A 97 -19.94 3.35 -0.71
N ALA A 98 -19.59 3.94 -1.85
CA ALA A 98 -20.57 4.32 -2.87
C ALA A 98 -21.37 3.12 -3.39
N ILE A 99 -20.68 2.02 -3.73
CA ILE A 99 -21.35 0.79 -4.20
C ILE A 99 -22.29 0.22 -3.13
N ALA A 100 -21.90 0.23 -1.85
CA ALA A 100 -22.74 -0.25 -0.76
C ALA A 100 -23.99 0.62 -0.55
N ASN A 101 -23.88 1.93 -0.77
CA ASN A 101 -25.01 2.86 -0.70
C ASN A 101 -25.89 2.85 -1.97
N GLY A 102 -25.58 2.02 -2.98
CA GLY A 102 -26.30 2.02 -4.26
C GLY A 102 -26.02 3.25 -5.14
N GLU A 103 -24.93 3.96 -4.85
CA GLU A 103 -24.53 5.19 -5.55
C GLU A 103 -23.48 4.91 -6.63
N LYS A 104 -23.37 5.86 -7.57
CA LYS A 104 -22.26 5.86 -8.52
C LYS A 104 -20.99 6.33 -7.82
N SER A 105 -19.93 5.52 -7.88
CA SER A 105 -18.62 5.91 -7.34
C SER A 105 -18.10 7.22 -7.93
N ASN A 106 -17.46 8.01 -7.08
CA ASN A 106 -16.75 9.23 -7.47
C ASN A 106 -15.61 8.95 -8.46
N ASN A 107 -15.17 10.00 -9.16
CA ASN A 107 -14.11 9.93 -10.15
C ASN A 107 -12.75 9.57 -9.51
N HIS A 108 -12.09 8.52 -10.03
CA HIS A 108 -10.82 8.02 -9.48
C HIS A 108 -9.67 9.02 -9.58
N LYS A 109 -9.61 9.83 -10.64
CA LYS A 109 -8.53 10.82 -10.84
C LYS A 109 -8.50 11.86 -9.71
N LEU A 110 -9.65 12.15 -9.10
CA LEU A 110 -9.80 13.13 -8.03
C LEU A 110 -9.75 12.49 -6.63
N ASN A 111 -10.18 11.23 -6.50
CA ASN A 111 -10.40 10.60 -5.19
C ASN A 111 -9.33 9.58 -4.79
N VAL A 112 -8.50 9.11 -5.72
CA VAL A 112 -7.35 8.27 -5.38
C VAL A 112 -6.26 9.15 -4.76
N GLY A 113 -6.13 9.09 -3.42
CA GLY A 113 -5.22 9.97 -2.68
C GLY A 113 -3.73 9.75 -2.94
N THR A 114 -3.33 8.61 -3.51
CA THR A 114 -1.93 8.35 -3.88
C THR A 114 -1.92 7.57 -5.20
N PRO A 115 -2.10 8.25 -6.33
CA PRO A 115 -2.20 7.60 -7.62
C PRO A 115 -0.84 7.10 -8.08
N ILE A 116 -0.82 5.97 -8.78
CA ILE A 116 0.37 5.34 -9.37
C ILE A 116 0.02 4.97 -10.81
N ASN A 117 0.95 5.19 -11.74
CA ASN A 117 0.79 4.71 -13.11
C ASN A 117 0.82 3.18 -13.12
N GLU A 118 -0.17 2.55 -13.76
CA GLU A 118 -0.28 1.09 -13.84
C GLU A 118 1.01 0.43 -14.39
N LYS A 119 1.72 1.08 -15.32
CA LYS A 119 3.00 0.58 -15.85
C LYS A 119 4.07 0.39 -14.77
N PHE A 120 3.99 1.13 -13.66
CA PHE A 120 4.93 1.03 -12.54
C PHE A 120 4.57 -0.10 -11.58
N LEU A 121 3.34 -0.64 -11.65
CA LEU A 121 2.90 -1.73 -10.78
C LEU A 121 3.80 -2.96 -10.93
N LEU A 122 4.24 -3.29 -12.15
CA LEU A 122 5.13 -4.43 -12.39
C LEU A 122 6.47 -4.34 -11.63
N LYS A 123 6.92 -3.11 -11.30
CA LYS A 123 8.15 -2.88 -10.53
C LYS A 123 7.89 -2.85 -9.01
N ILE A 124 6.68 -2.45 -8.60
CA ILE A 124 6.31 -2.27 -7.19
C ILE A 124 5.73 -3.56 -6.59
N LEU A 125 4.92 -4.30 -7.34
CA LEU A 125 4.20 -5.49 -6.87
C LEU A 125 5.12 -6.57 -6.28
N PRO A 126 6.29 -6.89 -6.85
CA PRO A 126 7.22 -7.86 -6.24
C PRO A 126 7.69 -7.46 -4.84
N ILE A 127 7.83 -6.14 -4.58
CA ILE A 127 8.19 -5.62 -3.25
C ILE A 127 7.06 -5.90 -2.27
N TYR A 128 5.81 -5.63 -2.66
CA TYR A 128 4.63 -5.89 -1.85
C TYR A 128 4.43 -7.38 -1.59
N GLN A 129 4.58 -8.24 -2.60
CA GLN A 129 4.50 -9.70 -2.44
C GLN A 129 5.51 -10.22 -1.42
N ARG A 130 6.77 -9.78 -1.52
CA ARG A 130 7.82 -10.15 -0.56
C ARG A 130 7.52 -9.65 0.85
N LEU A 131 6.99 -8.44 0.98
CA LEU A 131 6.71 -7.83 2.29
C LEU A 131 5.35 -8.23 2.87
N ALA A 132 4.48 -8.85 2.08
CA ALA A 132 3.22 -9.46 2.53
C ALA A 132 3.34 -10.98 2.74
N SER A 133 4.54 -11.57 2.78
CA SER A 133 4.68 -13.02 2.96
C SER A 133 4.21 -13.46 4.36
N ASN A 134 3.70 -14.70 4.47
CA ASN A 134 3.28 -15.27 5.76
C ASN A 134 4.41 -15.23 6.78
N GLU A 135 5.58 -15.75 6.39
CA GLU A 135 6.78 -15.77 7.24
C GLU A 135 7.11 -14.37 7.81
N LEU A 136 6.96 -13.34 6.98
CA LEU A 136 7.26 -11.98 7.40
C LEU A 136 6.20 -11.40 8.35
N LEU A 137 4.92 -11.65 8.07
CA LEU A 137 3.80 -11.13 8.86
C LEU A 137 3.62 -11.88 10.18
N GLU A 138 3.86 -13.19 10.23
CA GLU A 138 3.88 -13.98 11.46
C GLU A 138 4.94 -13.45 12.44
N ARG A 139 6.13 -13.10 11.94
CA ARG A 139 7.17 -12.44 12.74
C ARG A 139 6.80 -11.04 13.23
N CYS A 140 5.84 -10.37 12.59
CA CYS A 140 5.30 -9.09 13.07
C CYS A 140 4.33 -9.28 14.23
N ILE A 141 3.62 -10.42 14.28
CA ILE A 141 2.73 -10.79 15.39
C ILE A 141 3.55 -11.15 16.63
N GLN A 142 4.57 -11.98 16.47
CA GLN A 142 5.37 -12.54 17.57
C GLN A 142 6.24 -11.51 18.30
N CYS A 143 6.79 -10.50 17.59
CA CYS A 143 7.76 -9.57 18.18
C CYS A 143 7.15 -8.27 18.71
N GLY A 144 5.99 -8.35 19.36
CA GLY A 144 5.19 -7.21 19.79
C GLY A 144 5.86 -6.21 20.75
N THR A 145 7.01 -6.51 21.38
CA THR A 145 7.63 -5.62 22.40
C THR A 145 9.16 -5.81 22.54
N GLN A 146 9.96 -4.87 22.03
CA GLN A 146 11.17 -4.38 22.73
C GLN A 146 11.02 -2.87 22.87
N ASN A 147 10.12 -2.48 23.76
CA ASN A 147 10.32 -1.29 24.59
C ASN A 147 9.86 -1.65 26.00
N ALA A 148 10.36 -2.77 26.54
CA ALA A 148 10.54 -2.87 27.98
C ALA A 148 11.85 -2.14 28.28
N LYS A 149 11.78 -0.81 28.37
CA LYS A 149 12.80 -0.10 29.12
C LYS A 149 12.53 -0.48 30.57
N PHE A 150 13.42 -1.29 31.14
CA PHE A 150 13.58 -1.31 32.58
C PHE A 150 13.87 0.13 33.01
N ALA A 151 12.95 0.71 33.77
CA ALA A 151 13.13 1.91 34.56
C ALA A 151 12.40 1.66 35.87
#